data_AF-A0A069DMP5-F1
#
_entry.id   AF-A0A069DMP5-F1
#
_cell.length_a   1.000
_cell.length_b   1.000
_cell.length_c   1.000
_cell.angle_alpha   90.00
_cell.angle_beta   90.00
_cell.angle_gamma   90.00
#
_symmetry.space_group_name_H-M   'P 1'
#
loop_
_entity.id
_entity.type
_entity.pdbx_description
1 polymer ?
#
loop_
_entity_poly.entity_id
_entity_poly.type
_entity_poly.pdbx_seq_one_letter_code
_entity_poly.pdbx_strand_id
1 'polypeptide(L)'
;MDPKKIFLIELHEIIKNSSEIRNQLVYPSEDNITWDEFKLSTEEVNALKNYNFDDAALSAIEKTVRDNIMGAFFRAFALLDAVGDPEIVVGEQTWLGLTLRERKSDEEDVHEEFLHGEFYAVYWDWLEQKNKDK
;
A
#
# COMPACT_ATOMS: atom_id res chain seq x y z
N MET A 1 -8.87 -22.09 13.12
CA MET A 1 -9.51 -21.31 12.05
C MET A 1 -8.52 -21.26 10.89
N ASP A 2 -8.98 -21.41 9.66
CA ASP A 2 -8.12 -21.41 8.46
C ASP A 2 -7.24 -20.14 8.39
N PRO A 3 -5.89 -20.24 8.42
CA PRO A 3 -5.02 -19.06 8.45
C PRO A 3 -5.19 -18.15 7.23
N LYS A 4 -5.49 -18.71 6.06
CA LYS A 4 -5.85 -17.94 4.87
C LYS A 4 -7.07 -17.04 5.13
N LYS A 5 -8.10 -17.59 5.77
CA LYS A 5 -9.30 -16.82 6.13
C LYS A 5 -9.00 -15.72 7.14
N ILE A 6 -8.14 -15.98 8.13
CA ILE A 6 -7.71 -14.97 9.10
C ILE A 6 -7.00 -13.82 8.39
N PHE A 7 -6.02 -14.13 7.53
CA PHE A 7 -5.29 -13.14 6.74
C PHE A 7 -6.21 -12.25 5.90
N LEU A 8 -7.16 -12.84 5.17
CA LEU A 8 -8.09 -12.07 4.35
C LEU A 8 -9.02 -11.18 5.18
N ILE A 9 -9.45 -11.62 6.37
CA ILE A 9 -10.24 -10.80 7.29
C ILE A 9 -9.41 -9.62 7.81
N GLU A 10 -8.18 -9.88 8.24
CA GLU A 10 -7.28 -8.83 8.75
C GLU A 10 -6.99 -7.78 7.68
N LEU A 11 -6.81 -8.18 6.42
CA LEU A 11 -6.65 -7.24 5.32
C LEU A 11 -7.84 -6.31 5.15
N HIS A 12 -9.07 -6.80 5.32
CA HIS A 12 -10.24 -5.91 5.28
C HIS A 12 -10.24 -4.88 6.41
N GLU A 13 -9.76 -5.26 7.60
CA GLU A 13 -9.62 -4.33 8.72
C GLU A 13 -8.52 -3.29 8.47
N ILE A 14 -7.36 -3.72 7.94
CA ILE A 14 -6.28 -2.82 7.50
C ILE A 14 -6.82 -1.83 6.46
N ILE A 15 -7.50 -2.31 5.41
CA ILE A 15 -8.08 -1.47 4.36
C ILE A 15 -9.06 -0.44 4.93
N LYS A 16 -9.93 -0.86 5.86
CA LYS A 16 -10.87 0.04 6.53
C LYS A 16 -10.12 1.13 7.28
N ASN A 17 -9.18 0.76 8.14
CA ASN A 17 -8.47 1.71 9.01
C ASN A 17 -7.56 2.65 8.20
N SER A 18 -6.91 2.16 7.14
CA SER A 18 -6.13 3.00 6.21
C SER A 18 -6.99 3.95 5.39
N SER A 19 -8.28 3.67 5.21
CA SER A 19 -9.21 4.56 4.48
C SER A 19 -9.83 5.66 5.34
N GLU A 20 -9.75 5.57 6.67
CA GLU A 20 -10.33 6.53 7.62
C GLU A 20 -9.42 7.77 7.77
N ILE A 21 -9.32 8.54 6.69
CA ILE A 21 -8.39 9.68 6.56
C ILE A 21 -8.99 11.04 6.93
N ARG A 22 -10.20 11.06 7.52
CA ARG A 22 -10.90 12.30 7.88
C ARG A 22 -10.06 13.27 8.70
N ASN A 23 -9.35 12.77 9.72
CA ASN A 23 -8.57 13.63 10.60
C ASN A 23 -7.40 14.31 9.86
N GLN A 24 -6.80 13.61 8.90
CA GLN A 24 -5.71 14.12 8.07
C GLN A 24 -6.20 15.23 7.13
N LEU A 25 -7.47 15.17 6.70
CA LEU A 25 -8.09 16.20 5.85
C LEU A 25 -8.56 17.42 6.64
N VAL A 26 -9.15 17.22 7.82
CA VAL A 26 -9.72 18.30 8.66
C VAL A 26 -8.63 19.00 9.49
N TYR A 27 -7.62 18.24 9.95
CA TYR A 27 -6.51 18.75 10.75
C TYR A 27 -5.17 18.38 10.08
N PRO A 28 -4.90 18.91 8.88
CA PRO A 28 -3.68 18.58 8.14
C PRO A 28 -2.45 19.15 8.85
N SER A 29 -1.41 18.32 8.90
CA SER A 29 -0.08 18.64 9.43
C SER A 29 0.97 17.95 8.57
N GLU A 30 2.16 18.56 8.48
CA GLU A 30 3.34 17.96 7.83
C GLU A 30 3.76 16.67 8.55
N ASP A 31 3.44 16.54 9.84
CA ASP A 31 3.75 15.37 10.68
C ASP A 31 2.72 14.23 10.56
N ASN A 32 1.58 14.45 9.87
CA ASN A 32 0.55 13.41 9.71
C ASN A 32 1.00 12.27 8.78
N ILE A 33 2.06 12.48 8.00
CA ILE A 33 2.59 11.52 7.04
C ILE A 33 3.99 11.09 7.47
N THR A 34 4.15 9.78 7.68
CA THR A 34 5.38 9.20 8.21
C THR A 34 6.52 9.17 7.18
N TRP A 35 6.20 9.00 5.90
CA TRP A 35 7.19 8.88 4.84
C TRP A 35 7.55 10.26 4.28
N ASP A 36 8.83 10.63 4.37
CA ASP A 36 9.30 11.97 4.02
C ASP A 36 8.96 12.39 2.59
N GLU A 37 9.05 11.46 1.62
CA GLU A 37 8.69 11.71 0.22
C GLU A 37 7.24 12.18 0.03
N PHE A 38 6.34 11.77 0.93
CA PHE A 38 4.91 12.06 0.84
C PHE A 38 4.47 13.17 1.79
N LYS A 39 5.39 13.80 2.52
CA LYS A 39 5.04 14.90 3.42
C LYS A 39 4.40 16.03 2.63
N LEU A 40 3.28 16.53 3.17
CA LEU A 40 2.57 17.65 2.59
C LEU A 40 3.45 18.89 2.64
N SER A 41 3.45 19.68 1.56
CA SER A 41 4.06 21.00 1.58
C SER A 41 3.22 21.95 2.45
N THR A 42 3.84 23.04 2.89
CA THR A 42 3.13 24.09 3.64
C THR A 42 1.94 24.66 2.83
N GLU A 43 2.07 24.78 1.51
CA GLU A 43 1.00 25.22 0.61
C GLU A 43 -0.17 24.23 0.59
N GLU A 44 0.11 22.92 0.53
CA GLU A 44 -0.92 21.87 0.53
C GLU A 44 -1.67 21.81 1.86
N VAL A 45 -0.94 21.90 2.99
CA VAL A 45 -1.55 22.00 4.32
C VAL A 45 -2.47 23.22 4.42
N ASN A 46 -2.02 24.38 3.93
CA ASN A 46 -2.83 25.60 3.95
C ASN A 46 -4.07 25.48 3.04
N ALA A 47 -3.95 24.84 1.88
CA ALA A 47 -5.08 24.60 0.99
C ALA A 47 -6.14 23.72 1.67
N LEU A 48 -5.73 22.64 2.32
CA LEU A 48 -6.64 21.75 3.06
C LEU A 48 -7.33 22.46 4.22
N LYS A 49 -6.60 23.29 5.01
CA LYS A 49 -7.19 24.08 6.12
C LYS A 49 -8.24 25.08 5.66
N ASN A 50 -8.08 25.62 4.46
CA ASN A 50 -9.02 26.59 3.89
C ASN A 50 -10.26 25.92 3.28
N TYR A 51 -10.25 24.59 3.12
CA TYR A 51 -11.37 23.85 2.56
C TYR A 51 -12.35 23.43 3.65
N ASN A 52 -13.63 23.79 3.48
CA ASN A 52 -14.67 23.42 4.43
C ASN A 52 -15.34 22.11 3.99
N PHE A 53 -14.73 20.98 4.35
CA PHE A 53 -15.31 19.67 4.06
C PHE A 53 -16.58 19.43 4.88
N ASP A 54 -17.67 19.07 4.20
CA ASP A 54 -18.85 18.53 4.88
C ASP A 54 -18.73 17.01 5.08
N ASP A 55 -19.64 16.45 5.88
CA ASP A 55 -19.64 15.02 6.19
C ASP A 55 -19.85 14.13 4.96
N ALA A 56 -20.58 14.62 3.96
CA ALA A 56 -20.84 13.87 2.74
C ALA A 56 -19.57 13.80 1.88
N ALA A 57 -18.85 14.90 1.73
CA ALA A 57 -17.57 14.98 1.03
C ALA A 57 -16.53 14.08 1.72
N LEU A 58 -16.40 14.15 3.04
CA LEU A 58 -15.47 13.31 3.80
C LEU A 58 -15.80 11.83 3.62
N SER A 59 -17.08 11.45 3.75
CA SER A 59 -17.51 10.06 3.53
C SER A 59 -17.23 9.59 2.10
N ALA A 60 -17.44 10.45 1.10
CA ALA A 60 -17.17 10.13 -0.30
C ALA A 60 -15.67 9.91 -0.53
N ILE A 61 -14.80 10.76 0.04
CA ILE A 61 -13.35 10.63 -0.05
C ILE A 61 -12.89 9.33 0.60
N GLU A 62 -13.31 9.03 1.83
CA GLU A 62 -12.91 7.79 2.54
C GLU A 62 -13.37 6.53 1.79
N LYS A 63 -14.59 6.53 1.23
CA LYS A 63 -15.06 5.41 0.38
C LYS A 63 -14.23 5.24 -0.88
N THR A 64 -13.87 6.34 -1.52
CA THR A 64 -13.05 6.33 -2.74
C THR A 64 -11.65 5.80 -2.42
N VAL A 65 -11.05 6.26 -1.32
CA VAL A 65 -9.75 5.77 -0.84
C VAL A 65 -9.83 4.28 -0.54
N ARG A 66 -10.87 3.84 0.17
CA ARG A 66 -11.10 2.42 0.48
C ARG A 66 -11.18 1.55 -0.78
N ASP A 67 -11.97 1.96 -1.75
CA ASP A 67 -12.11 1.25 -3.03
C ASP A 67 -10.78 1.15 -3.77
N ASN A 68 -10.00 2.23 -3.80
CA ASN A 68 -8.66 2.22 -4.40
C ASN A 68 -7.69 1.27 -3.67
N ILE A 69 -7.70 1.23 -2.33
CA ILE A 69 -6.87 0.29 -1.56
C ILE A 69 -7.31 -1.15 -1.82
N MET A 70 -8.63 -1.42 -1.87
CA MET A 70 -9.15 -2.75 -2.25
C MET A 70 -8.66 -3.17 -3.65
N GLY A 71 -8.75 -2.26 -4.63
CA GLY A 71 -8.24 -2.49 -5.98
C GLY A 71 -6.74 -2.76 -6.02
N ALA A 72 -5.95 -2.07 -5.20
CA ALA A 72 -4.51 -2.29 -5.09
C ALA A 72 -4.18 -3.70 -4.58
N PHE A 73 -4.81 -4.15 -3.48
CA PHE A 73 -4.62 -5.52 -2.99
C PHE A 73 -5.11 -6.59 -3.97
N PHE A 74 -6.24 -6.35 -4.65
CA PHE A 74 -6.72 -7.26 -5.69
C PHE A 74 -5.68 -7.43 -6.81
N ARG A 75 -5.10 -6.34 -7.31
CA ARG A 75 -4.06 -6.37 -8.34
C ARG A 75 -2.79 -7.06 -7.83
N ALA A 76 -2.39 -6.81 -6.59
CA ALA A 76 -1.26 -7.49 -5.97
C ALA A 76 -1.47 -9.02 -5.94
N PHE A 77 -2.67 -9.48 -5.56
CA PHE A 77 -3.00 -10.91 -5.60
C PHE A 77 -3.06 -11.48 -7.00
N ALA A 78 -3.56 -10.72 -7.98
CA ALA A 78 -3.54 -11.12 -9.37
C ALA A 78 -2.10 -11.36 -9.89
N LEU A 79 -1.13 -10.54 -9.45
CA LEU A 79 0.29 -10.75 -9.74
C LEU A 79 0.81 -12.03 -9.09
N LEU A 80 0.52 -12.27 -7.81
CA LEU A 80 0.93 -13.51 -7.11
C LEU A 80 0.39 -14.75 -7.82
N ASP A 81 -0.89 -14.75 -8.17
CA ASP A 81 -1.58 -15.87 -8.82
C ASP A 81 -1.18 -16.04 -10.31
N ALA A 82 -0.28 -15.21 -10.84
CA ALA A 82 0.15 -15.19 -12.25
C ALA A 82 -1.01 -14.98 -13.25
N VAL A 83 -2.07 -14.29 -12.83
CA VAL A 83 -3.21 -13.91 -13.69
C VAL A 83 -3.15 -12.44 -14.12
N GLY A 84 -2.20 -11.67 -13.58
CA GLY A 84 -1.79 -10.37 -14.08
C GLY A 84 -0.28 -10.34 -14.35
N ASP A 85 0.13 -9.49 -15.29
CA ASP A 85 1.53 -9.29 -15.64
C ASP A 85 2.11 -8.03 -14.96
N PRO A 86 3.37 -8.05 -14.50
CA PRO A 86 4.03 -6.87 -13.98
C PRO A 86 4.29 -5.84 -15.10
N GLU A 87 3.98 -4.57 -14.83
CA GLU A 87 4.22 -3.48 -15.78
C GLU A 87 5.70 -3.05 -15.82
N ILE A 88 6.40 -3.20 -14.69
CA ILE A 88 7.81 -2.84 -14.54
C ILE A 88 8.58 -4.15 -14.35
N VAL A 89 9.40 -4.50 -15.32
CA VAL A 89 10.17 -5.75 -15.34
C VAL A 89 11.65 -5.44 -15.17
N VAL A 90 12.29 -6.11 -14.21
CA VAL A 90 13.75 -6.07 -14.07
C VAL A 90 14.36 -7.18 -14.93
N GLY A 91 14.94 -6.81 -16.07
CA GLY A 91 15.53 -7.73 -17.03
C GLY A 91 14.50 -8.38 -17.97
N GLU A 92 14.92 -9.36 -18.76
CA GLU A 92 14.12 -9.95 -19.85
C GLU A 92 13.38 -11.24 -19.43
N GLN A 93 13.19 -11.48 -18.13
CA GLN A 93 12.64 -12.76 -17.65
C GLN A 93 11.11 -12.79 -17.68
N THR A 94 10.55 -13.94 -18.04
CA THR A 94 9.10 -14.20 -17.99
C THR A 94 8.63 -14.29 -16.54
N TRP A 95 7.59 -13.53 -16.19
CA TRP A 95 6.93 -13.60 -14.89
C TRP A 95 6.12 -14.90 -14.76
N LEU A 96 6.34 -15.64 -13.68
CA LEU A 96 5.67 -16.92 -13.39
C LEU A 96 4.79 -16.87 -12.14
N GLY A 97 4.58 -15.68 -11.56
CA GLY A 97 3.88 -15.52 -10.28
C GLY A 97 4.75 -15.80 -9.06
N LEU A 98 4.12 -15.73 -7.89
CA LEU A 98 4.71 -16.01 -6.59
C LEU A 98 3.71 -16.77 -5.71
N THR A 99 4.22 -17.59 -4.80
CA THR A 99 3.39 -18.30 -3.83
C THR A 99 3.76 -17.87 -2.42
N LEU A 100 2.82 -17.25 -1.70
CA LEU A 100 2.93 -17.06 -0.25
C LEU A 100 2.60 -18.38 0.45
N ARG A 101 3.43 -18.76 1.43
CA ARG A 101 3.23 -19.97 2.24
C ARG A 101 3.15 -19.59 3.71
N GLU A 102 2.34 -20.33 4.45
CA GLU A 102 2.27 -20.18 5.90
C GLU A 102 3.62 -20.57 6.52
N ARG A 103 4.10 -19.76 7.47
CA ARG A 103 5.31 -20.07 8.23
C ARG A 103 5.05 -21.27 9.12
N LYS A 104 5.94 -22.26 9.11
CA LYS A 104 5.84 -23.42 10.01
C LYS A 104 6.67 -23.20 11.26
N SER A 105 6.22 -23.77 12.38
CA SER A 105 6.85 -23.58 13.69
C SER A 105 8.23 -24.24 13.83
N ASP A 106 8.60 -25.13 12.90
CA ASP A 106 9.80 -25.97 12.89
C ASP A 106 10.83 -25.57 11.83
N GLU A 107 10.57 -24.50 11.07
CA GLU A 107 11.55 -23.93 10.14
C GLU A 107 12.57 -23.10 10.94
N GLU A 108 13.67 -23.76 11.35
CA GLU A 108 14.86 -23.10 11.92
C GLU A 108 15.33 -22.01 10.95
N ASP A 109 15.28 -20.76 11.45
CA ASP A 109 15.66 -19.50 10.81
C ASP A 109 16.80 -19.62 9.79
N VAL A 110 16.45 -19.87 8.52
CA VAL A 110 17.20 -19.25 7.43
C VAL A 110 16.82 -17.78 7.52
N HIS A 111 17.79 -16.88 7.56
CA HIS A 111 17.64 -15.43 7.68
C HIS A 111 16.79 -14.82 6.54
N GLU A 112 15.49 -15.12 6.50
CA GLU A 112 14.54 -14.45 5.63
C GLU A 112 14.18 -13.13 6.31
N GLU A 113 14.56 -12.03 5.65
CA GLU A 113 14.12 -10.72 6.07
C GLU A 113 12.59 -10.67 6.03
N PHE A 114 11.98 -10.00 7.01
CA PHE A 114 10.54 -9.86 7.01
C PHE A 114 10.11 -8.98 5.82
N LEU A 115 9.03 -9.38 5.13
CA LEU A 115 8.50 -8.68 3.96
C LEU A 115 8.33 -7.16 4.15
N HIS A 116 8.05 -6.69 5.36
CA HIS A 116 7.90 -5.26 5.65
C HIS A 116 9.22 -4.48 5.58
N GLY A 117 10.36 -5.11 5.87
CA GLY A 117 11.69 -4.52 5.75
C GLY A 117 12.11 -4.39 4.29
N GLU A 118 11.96 -5.48 3.54
CA GLU A 118 12.23 -5.50 2.10
C GLU A 118 11.36 -4.52 1.33
N PHE A 119 10.07 -4.39 1.70
CA PHE A 119 9.13 -3.48 1.04
C PHE A 119 9.63 -2.02 0.95
N TYR A 120 10.22 -1.50 2.03
CA TYR A 120 10.74 -0.13 2.00
C TYR A 120 12.08 -0.02 1.26
N ALA A 121 12.91 -1.06 1.32
CA ALA A 121 14.19 -1.07 0.61
C ALA A 121 14.00 -0.99 -0.91
N VAL A 122 13.03 -1.74 -1.46
CA VAL A 122 12.80 -1.82 -2.91
C VAL A 122 12.19 -0.56 -3.54
N TYR A 123 11.73 0.41 -2.74
CA TYR A 123 11.17 1.67 -3.24
C TYR A 123 12.19 2.45 -4.11
N TRP A 124 13.44 2.53 -3.64
CA TRP A 124 14.48 3.30 -4.33
C TRP A 124 14.90 2.63 -5.63
N ASP A 125 14.98 1.30 -5.63
CA ASP A 125 15.26 0.51 -6.84
C ASP A 125 14.18 0.73 -7.90
N TRP A 126 12.90 0.71 -7.49
CA TRP A 126 11.78 1.02 -8.38
C TRP A 126 11.87 2.43 -8.97
N LEU A 127 12.15 3.43 -8.14
CA LEU A 127 12.26 4.83 -8.58
C LEU A 127 13.38 5.01 -9.60
N GLU A 128 14.52 4.34 -9.41
CA GLU A 128 15.63 4.37 -10.35
C GLU A 128 15.23 3.79 -11.71
N GLN A 129 14.60 2.62 -11.73
CA GLN A 129 14.19 1.98 -13.00
C GLN A 129 13.17 2.82 -13.77
N LYS A 130 12.18 3.40 -13.08
CA LYS A 130 11.17 4.26 -13.70
C LYS A 130 11.77 5.49 -14.39
N ASN A 131 12.88 6.01 -13.88
CA ASN A 131 13.55 7.18 -14.43
C ASN A 131 14.50 6.84 -15.60
N LYS A 132 14.89 5.57 -15.79
CA LYS A 132 15.71 5.14 -16.95
C LYS A 132 14.93 5.09 -18.26
N ASP A 133 13.61 4.90 -18.19
CA ASP A 133 12.72 4.81 -19.36
C ASP A 133 12.13 6.18 -19.78
N LYS A 134 12.63 7.30 -19.21
CA LYS A 134 12.28 8.67 -19.58
C LYS A 134 13.42 9.38 -20.30
#